data_AF-A0A9Q3EVS3-F1
#
_entry.id   AF-A0A9Q3EVS3-F1
#
_cell.length_a   1.000
_cell.length_b   1.000
_cell.length_c   1.000
_cell.angle_alpha   90.00
_cell.angle_beta   90.00
_cell.angle_gamma   90.00
#
_symmetry.space_group_name_H-M   'P 1'
#
loop_
_entity.id
_entity.type
_entity.pdbx_description
1 polymer ?
#
loop_
_entity_poly.entity_id
_entity_poly.type
_entity_poly.pdbx_seq_one_letter_code
_entity_poly.pdbx_strand_id
1 'polypeptide(L)'
;MGKALLKEVPKLKEWPHFSGEGEYDHMEFIRVIDIIKEDFELPDRLVTAIFNTLFTKSAHKWYMKLRQAHGHQSWTWWKTQIINKWTNDSWRFKVETAFESAKFNADKDKASP
;
A
#
# COMPACT_ATOMS: atom_id res chain seq x y z
N MET A 1 -3.07 -6.06 -27.69
CA MET A 1 -1.83 -5.49 -27.12
C MET A 1 -1.43 -6.09 -25.75
N GLY A 2 -2.29 -6.83 -25.03
CA GLY A 2 -2.01 -7.24 -23.64
C GLY A 2 -1.00 -8.36 -23.32
N LYS A 3 -0.27 -8.95 -24.29
CA LYS A 3 0.75 -9.99 -24.00
C LYS A 3 2.17 -9.44 -23.80
N ALA A 4 2.47 -8.23 -24.30
CA ALA A 4 3.80 -7.64 -24.22
C ALA A 4 4.07 -7.03 -22.83
N LEU A 5 3.12 -6.28 -22.27
CA LEU A 5 3.24 -5.60 -20.98
C LEU A 5 3.45 -6.57 -19.80
N LEU A 6 2.86 -7.78 -19.87
CA LEU A 6 3.01 -8.80 -18.81
C LEU A 6 4.46 -9.25 -18.59
N LYS A 7 5.34 -9.14 -19.59
CA LYS A 7 6.76 -9.49 -19.47
C LYS A 7 7.58 -8.40 -18.78
N GLU A 8 7.05 -7.19 -18.72
CA GLU A 8 7.70 -6.01 -18.15
C GLU A 8 7.21 -5.72 -16.73
N VAL A 9 6.18 -6.41 -16.27
CA VAL A 9 5.67 -6.32 -14.90
C VAL A 9 6.83 -6.56 -13.92
N PRO A 10 7.02 -5.68 -12.91
CA PRO A 10 8.05 -5.85 -11.90
C PRO A 10 7.97 -7.24 -11.27
N LYS A 11 9.14 -7.85 -11.05
CA LYS A 11 9.22 -9.13 -10.36
C LYS A 11 8.63 -8.97 -8.97
N LEU A 12 8.01 -10.02 -8.44
CA LEU A 12 7.30 -9.99 -7.15
C LEU A 12 8.13 -9.42 -5.99
N LYS A 13 9.46 -9.59 -6.01
CA LYS A 13 10.39 -9.02 -5.02
C LYS A 13 10.49 -7.48 -5.03
N GLU A 14 10.10 -6.85 -6.14
CA GLU A 14 10.15 -5.40 -6.38
C GLU A 14 8.83 -4.72 -5.97
N TRP A 15 7.80 -5.52 -5.67
CA TRP A 15 6.54 -5.01 -5.17
C TRP A 15 6.64 -4.63 -3.68
N PRO A 16 5.81 -3.68 -3.22
CA PRO A 16 5.83 -3.26 -1.83
C PRO A 16 5.36 -4.42 -0.93
N HIS A 17 6.02 -4.60 0.21
CA HIS A 17 5.61 -5.57 1.23
C HIS A 17 5.01 -4.83 2.42
N PHE A 18 3.97 -5.39 3.01
CA PHE A 18 3.23 -4.75 4.10
C PHE A 18 3.05 -5.71 5.28
N SER A 19 3.63 -5.36 6.43
CA SER A 19 3.61 -6.17 7.66
C SER A 19 2.43 -5.87 8.57
N GLY A 20 1.88 -4.65 8.48
CA GLY A 20 0.87 -4.13 9.39
C GLY A 20 1.36 -3.94 10.84
N GLU A 21 2.68 -3.97 11.06
CA GLU A 21 3.33 -3.85 12.38
C GLU A 21 4.39 -2.75 12.37
N GLY A 22 4.64 -2.10 13.52
CA GLY A 22 5.66 -1.06 13.66
C GLY A 22 5.25 0.28 13.05
N GLU A 23 6.21 0.99 12.46
CA GLU A 23 5.90 2.10 11.56
C GLU A 23 5.48 1.55 10.21
N TYR A 24 4.27 1.90 9.78
CA TYR A 24 3.72 1.42 8.52
C TYR A 24 3.03 2.56 7.78
N ASP A 25 3.12 2.51 6.46
CA ASP A 25 2.36 3.38 5.57
C ASP A 25 1.52 2.50 4.62
N HIS A 26 0.28 2.28 5.02
CA HIS A 26 -0.67 1.53 4.21
C HIS A 26 -1.13 2.32 2.98
N MET A 27 -1.02 3.66 3.00
CA MET A 27 -1.36 4.52 1.88
C MET A 27 -0.28 4.47 0.81
N GLU A 28 1.00 4.44 1.19
CA GLU A 28 2.12 4.17 0.27
C GLU A 28 1.97 2.81 -0.39
N PHE A 29 1.69 1.76 0.40
CA PHE A 29 1.45 0.41 -0.12
C PHE A 29 0.35 0.39 -1.19
N ILE A 30 -0.79 1.04 -0.90
CA ILE A 30 -1.91 1.16 -1.84
C ILE A 30 -1.48 1.94 -3.10
N ARG A 31 -0.80 3.07 -2.93
CA ARG A 31 -0.39 3.96 -4.03
C ARG A 31 0.55 3.25 -5.01
N VAL A 32 1.55 2.54 -4.50
CA VAL A 32 2.50 1.80 -5.34
C VAL A 32 1.79 0.68 -6.12
N ILE A 33 0.82 -0.02 -5.51
CA ILE A 33 0.02 -1.02 -6.22
C ILE A 33 -0.88 -0.37 -7.28
N ASP A 34 -1.49 0.79 -6.99
CA ASP A 34 -2.28 1.54 -7.98
C ASP A 34 -1.42 1.91 -9.20
N ILE A 35 -0.21 2.44 -8.99
CA ILE A 35 0.74 2.78 -10.07
C ILE A 35 1.09 1.54 -10.91
N ILE A 36 1.52 0.44 -10.28
CA ILE A 36 1.88 -0.79 -11.02
C ILE A 36 0.66 -1.35 -11.78
N LYS A 37 -0.53 -1.29 -11.19
CA LYS A 37 -1.73 -1.75 -11.86
C LYS A 37 -2.09 -0.89 -13.08
N GLU A 38 -1.89 0.42 -12.99
CA GLU A 38 -2.13 1.37 -14.08
C GLU A 38 -1.10 1.20 -15.20
N ASP A 39 0.19 1.27 -14.88
CA ASP A 39 1.30 1.21 -15.84
C ASP A 39 1.31 -0.09 -16.66
N PHE A 40 0.88 -1.20 -16.05
CA PHE A 40 0.89 -2.53 -16.67
C PHE A 40 -0.51 -3.07 -16.99
N GLU A 41 -1.56 -2.25 -16.86
CA GLU A 41 -2.96 -2.60 -17.12
C GLU A 41 -3.41 -3.90 -16.43
N LEU A 42 -2.97 -4.13 -15.18
CA LEU A 42 -3.11 -5.43 -14.54
C LEU A 42 -4.57 -5.71 -14.13
N PRO A 43 -5.11 -6.90 -14.39
CA PRO A 43 -6.42 -7.27 -13.88
C PRO A 43 -6.38 -7.44 -12.35
N ASP A 44 -7.47 -7.07 -11.68
CA ASP A 44 -7.60 -7.20 -10.20
C ASP A 44 -7.28 -8.61 -9.70
N ARG A 45 -7.60 -9.64 -10.50
CA ARG A 45 -7.31 -11.03 -10.14
C ARG A 45 -5.80 -11.29 -9.98
N LEU A 46 -4.96 -10.64 -10.78
CA LEU A 46 -3.51 -10.79 -10.72
C LEU A 46 -2.96 -10.08 -9.48
N VAL A 47 -3.39 -8.83 -9.25
CA VAL A 47 -3.03 -8.04 -8.06
C VAL A 47 -3.43 -8.77 -6.77
N THR A 48 -4.66 -9.30 -6.71
CA THR A 48 -5.14 -9.99 -5.50
C THR A 48 -4.55 -11.39 -5.33
N ALA A 49 -4.03 -12.03 -6.37
CA ALA A 49 -3.35 -13.33 -6.27
C ALA A 49 -1.99 -13.21 -5.59
N ILE A 50 -1.28 -12.10 -5.79
CA ILE A 50 0.06 -11.88 -5.22
C ILE A 50 0.02 -11.37 -3.77
N PHE A 51 -1.14 -10.99 -3.24
CA PHE A 51 -1.30 -10.55 -1.84
C PHE A 51 -0.79 -11.52 -0.80
N ASN A 52 -0.84 -12.83 -1.10
CA ASN A 52 -0.28 -13.85 -0.21
C ASN A 52 1.23 -13.66 0.01
N THR A 53 1.94 -13.01 -0.93
CA THR A 53 3.36 -12.68 -0.81
C THR A 53 3.58 -11.25 -0.31
N LEU A 54 2.77 -10.29 -0.77
CA LEU A 54 2.95 -8.88 -0.39
C LEU A 54 2.62 -8.63 1.08
N PHE A 55 1.60 -9.30 1.62
CA PHE A 55 1.30 -9.21 3.04
C PHE A 55 2.19 -10.13 3.86
N THR A 56 2.75 -9.58 4.94
CA THR A 56 3.59 -10.31 5.89
C THR A 56 3.06 -10.14 7.30
N LYS A 57 3.52 -10.98 8.23
CA LYS A 57 3.24 -10.88 9.68
C LYS A 57 1.74 -10.67 10.02
N SER A 58 1.39 -9.66 10.83
CA SER A 58 0.00 -9.38 11.22
C SER A 58 -0.93 -9.13 10.03
N ALA A 59 -0.45 -8.44 8.99
CA ALA A 59 -1.24 -8.16 7.79
C ALA A 59 -1.54 -9.43 7.01
N HIS A 60 -0.60 -10.37 6.94
CA HIS A 60 -0.83 -11.67 6.29
C HIS A 60 -1.92 -12.48 7.00
N LYS A 61 -1.87 -12.55 8.34
CA LYS A 61 -2.89 -13.24 9.14
C LYS A 61 -4.27 -12.61 8.95
N TRP A 62 -4.35 -11.28 8.89
CA TRP A 62 -5.60 -10.56 8.61
C TRP A 62 -6.12 -10.84 7.20
N TYR A 63 -5.25 -10.76 6.19
CA TYR A 63 -5.57 -11.04 4.78
C TYR A 63 -6.16 -12.43 4.62
N MET A 64 -5.51 -13.46 5.19
CA MET A 64 -5.97 -14.84 5.08
C MET A 64 -7.39 -15.04 5.64
N LYS A 65 -7.70 -14.40 6.79
CA LYS A 65 -9.04 -14.44 7.38
C LYS A 65 -10.09 -13.80 6.48
N LEU A 66 -9.81 -12.60 5.95
CA LEU A 66 -10.74 -11.91 5.05
C LEU A 66 -10.93 -12.67 3.73
N ARG A 67 -9.84 -13.20 3.16
CA ARG A 67 -9.88 -13.98 1.92
C ARG A 67 -10.71 -15.26 2.08
N GLN A 68 -10.61 -15.92 3.23
CA GLN A 68 -11.42 -17.09 3.54
C GLN A 68 -12.90 -16.74 3.71
N ALA A 69 -13.22 -15.61 4.34
CA ALA A 69 -14.60 -15.20 4.61
C ALA A 69 -15.34 -14.64 3.38
N HIS A 70 -14.63 -13.88 2.52
CA HIS A 70 -15.25 -13.11 1.43
C HIS A 70 -14.85 -13.59 0.03
N GLY A 71 -13.97 -14.58 -0.09
CA GLY A 71 -13.56 -15.14 -1.37
C GLY A 71 -12.79 -14.14 -2.25
N HIS A 72 -12.99 -14.24 -3.56
CA HIS A 72 -12.35 -13.32 -4.53
C HIS A 72 -13.07 -11.98 -4.54
N GLN A 73 -12.32 -10.91 -4.39
CA GLN A 73 -12.84 -9.54 -4.33
C GLN A 73 -11.99 -8.62 -5.21
N SER A 74 -12.57 -7.49 -5.63
CA SER A 74 -11.90 -6.48 -6.45
C SER A 74 -10.79 -5.76 -5.69
N TRP A 75 -9.87 -5.12 -6.41
CA TRP A 75 -8.84 -4.30 -5.80
C TRP A 75 -9.45 -3.15 -5.00
N THR A 76 -10.48 -2.49 -5.54
CA THR A 76 -11.23 -1.42 -4.84
C THR A 76 -11.77 -1.89 -3.49
N TRP A 77 -12.33 -3.10 -3.42
CA TRP A 77 -12.81 -3.65 -2.15
C TRP A 77 -11.67 -3.82 -1.15
N TRP A 78 -10.53 -4.36 -1.59
CA TRP A 78 -9.35 -4.53 -0.75
C TRP A 78 -8.77 -3.20 -0.26
N LYS A 79 -8.72 -2.15 -1.10
CA LYS A 79 -8.32 -0.81 -0.67
C LYS A 79 -9.17 -0.32 0.52
N THR A 80 -10.49 -0.45 0.43
CA THR A 80 -11.40 -0.10 1.52
C THR A 80 -11.08 -0.90 2.79
N GLN A 81 -10.83 -2.20 2.68
CA GLN A 81 -10.50 -3.02 3.86
C GLN A 81 -9.16 -2.65 4.50
N ILE A 82 -8.14 -2.37 3.68
CA ILE A 82 -6.81 -1.94 4.16
C ILE A 82 -6.93 -0.61 4.89
N ILE A 83 -7.59 0.37 4.28
CA ILE A 83 -7.81 1.70 4.88
C ILE A 83 -8.57 1.55 6.20
N ASN A 84 -9.70 0.85 6.21
CA ASN A 84 -10.49 0.64 7.42
C ASN A 84 -9.72 -0.06 8.54
N LYS A 85 -8.78 -0.95 8.20
CA LYS A 85 -8.03 -1.72 9.19
C LYS A 85 -6.88 -0.93 9.81
N TRP A 86 -6.17 -0.11 9.02
CA TRP A 86 -4.93 0.54 9.43
C TRP A 86 -4.99 2.07 9.56
N THR A 87 -6.10 2.70 9.16
CA THR A 87 -6.41 4.08 9.57
C THR A 87 -7.00 4.05 10.98
N ASN A 88 -6.13 4.01 12.00
CA ASN A 88 -6.52 4.26 13.40
C ASN A 88 -6.10 5.66 13.84
N ASP A 89 -6.59 6.10 15.00
CA ASP A 89 -6.32 7.44 15.55
C ASP A 89 -4.83 7.71 15.74
N SER A 90 -4.04 6.69 16.10
CA SER A 90 -2.58 6.83 16.21
C SER A 90 -1.90 7.09 14.86
N TRP A 91 -2.38 6.49 13.77
CA TRP A 91 -1.87 6.79 12.42
C TRP A 91 -2.26 8.21 11.99
N ARG A 92 -3.52 8.62 12.23
CA ARG A 92 -3.99 9.98 11.91
C ARG A 92 -3.18 11.04 12.64
N PHE A 93 -2.98 10.86 13.95
CA PHE A 93 -2.18 11.77 14.77
C PHE A 93 -0.73 11.87 14.27
N LYS A 94 -0.11 10.76 13.84
CA LYS A 94 1.23 10.78 13.24
C LYS A 94 1.27 11.58 11.93
N VAL A 95 0.29 11.39 11.05
CA VAL A 95 0.20 12.14 9.79
C VAL A 95 -0.02 13.62 10.04
N GLU A 96 -0.90 13.98 10.99
CA GLU A 96 -1.13 15.36 11.42
C GLU A 96 0.16 15.99 11.99
N THR A 97 0.86 15.29 12.88
CA THR A 97 2.13 15.76 13.45
C THR A 97 3.20 15.94 12.36
N ALA A 98 3.31 15.01 11.42
CA ALA A 98 4.23 15.11 10.29
C ALA A 98 3.88 16.32 9.40
N PHE A 99 2.60 16.57 9.16
CA PHE A 99 2.13 17.73 8.42
C PHE A 99 2.42 19.05 9.15
N GLU A 100 2.18 19.13 10.46
CA GLU A 100 2.45 20.31 11.28
C GLU A 100 3.94 20.63 11.37
N SER A 101 4.79 19.60 11.51
CA SER A 101 6.25 19.75 11.53
C SER A 101 6.85 20.09 10.17
N ALA A 102 6.17 19.73 9.08
CA ALA A 102 6.53 20.11 7.71
C ALA A 102 6.16 21.56 7.35
N LYS A 103 5.55 22.34 8.26
CA LYS A 103 5.34 23.77 8.04
C LYS A 103 6.67 24.46 7.75
N PHE A 104 6.75 25.02 6.55
CA PHE A 104 7.90 25.78 6.04
C PHE A 104 8.39 26.79 7.09
N ASN A 105 9.60 26.56 7.61
CA ASN A 105 10.29 27.52 8.47
C ASN A 105 11.26 28.31 7.60
N ALA A 106 10.80 29.45 7.08
CA ALA A 106 11.59 30.35 6.25
C ALA A 106 12.93 30.79 6.89
N ASP A 107 13.05 30.69 8.22
CA ASP A 107 14.26 31.02 8.98
C ASP A 107 15.23 29.84 9.14
N LYS A 108 14.76 28.58 9.08
CA LYS A 108 15.64 27.39 9.12
C LYS A 108 16.32 27.15 7.78
N ASP A 109 15.65 27.45 6.67
CA ASP A 109 16.16 27.20 5.32
C ASP A 109 17.06 28.31 4.77
N LYS A 110 17.30 29.39 5.54
CA LYS A 110 18.27 30.46 5.23
C LYS A 110 19.66 30.22 5.80
N ALA A 111 19.86 29.14 6.57
CA ALA A 111 21.15 28.81 7.16
C ALA A 111 21.77 27.57 6.49
N SER A 112 22.23 27.74 5.26
CA SER A 112 23.29 26.91 4.69
C SER A 112 24.16 27.82 3.82
N PRO A 113 25.37 28.19 4.28
CA PRO A 113 26.40 28.79 3.44
C PRO A 113 26.82 27.87 2.29
#